data_AF-K2C9W7-F1
#
_entry.id   AF-K2C9W7-F1
#
_cell.length_a   1.000
_cell.length_b   1.000
_cell.length_c   1.000
_cell.angle_alpha   90.00
_cell.angle_beta   90.00
_cell.angle_gamma   90.00
#
_symmetry.space_group_name_H-M   'P 1'
#
loop_
_entity.id
_entity.type
_entity.pdbx_description
1 polymer ?
#
loop_
_entity_poly.entity_id
_entity_poly.type
_entity_poly.pdbx_seq_one_letter_code
_entity_poly.pdbx_strand_id
1 'polypeptide(L)' 'MTMTSYHLLKNNPKPDEHAIKQALSGNICRCTGYRKIEAAVKKAADRRQ' A
#
# COMPACT_ATOMS: atom_id res chain seq x y z
N MET A 1 -3.14 1.86 -7.86
CA MET A 1 -1.99 2.41 -7.11
C MET A 1 -0.97 1.31 -6.97
N THR A 2 -0.12 1.13 -7.98
CA THR A 2 0.81 -0.01 -8.03
C THR A 2 2.24 0.48 -7.87
N MET A 3 2.61 1.58 -8.53
CA MET A 3 3.95 2.16 -8.45
C MET A 3 4.29 2.66 -7.04
N THR A 4 3.38 3.38 -6.39
CA THR A 4 3.60 3.86 -5.02
C THR A 4 3.70 2.71 -4.01
N SER A 5 2.85 1.70 -4.13
CA SER A 5 2.92 0.50 -3.29
C SER A 5 4.20 -0.30 -3.52
N TYR A 6 4.65 -0.42 -4.78
CA TYR A 6 5.93 -1.04 -5.09
C TYR A 6 7.11 -0.29 -4.46
N HIS A 7 7.12 1.05 -4.58
CA HIS A 7 8.15 1.89 -3.97
C HIS A 7 8.16 1.76 -2.44
N LEU A 8 6.98 1.78 -1.80
CA LEU A 8 6.84 1.53 -0.36
C LEU A 8 7.45 0.18 0.02
N LEU A 9 7.02 -0.90 -0.62
CA LEU A 9 7.45 -2.26 -0.28
C LEU A 9 8.91 -2.57 -0.66
N LYS A 10 9.50 -1.78 -1.55
CA LYS A 10 10.94 -1.88 -1.87
C LYS A 10 11.79 -1.30 -0.75
N ASN A 11 11.36 -0.19 -0.15
CA ASN A 11 12.13 0.52 0.88
C ASN A 11 11.73 0.11 2.31
N ASN A 12 10.50 -0.36 2.50
CA ASN A 12 9.96 -0.86 3.76
C ASN A 12 9.19 -2.17 3.48
N PRO A 13 9.87 -3.34 3.58
CA PRO A 13 9.26 -4.64 3.27
C PRO A 13 8.12 -5.07 4.21
N LYS A 14 8.07 -4.52 5.43
CA LYS A 14 7.03 -4.80 6.43
C LYS A 14 6.40 -3.49 6.92
N PRO A 15 5.67 -2.76 6.06
CA PRO A 15 5.06 -1.51 6.45
C PRO A 15 3.86 -1.77 7.38
N ASP A 16 3.70 -0.92 8.37
CA ASP A 16 2.49 -0.89 9.18
C ASP A 16 1.34 -0.20 8.43
N GLU A 17 0.15 -0.21 9.01
CA GLU A 17 -1.03 0.38 8.38
C GLU A 17 -0.90 1.89 8.18
N HIS A 18 -0.24 2.57 9.11
CA HIS A 18 -0.02 4.01 9.01
C HIS A 18 0.90 4.36 7.83
N ALA A 19 2.00 3.63 7.65
CA ALA A 19 2.91 3.81 6.52
C ALA A 19 2.22 3.55 5.17
N ILE A 20 1.34 2.55 5.10
CA ILE A 20 0.53 2.29 3.90
C ILE A 20 -0.37 3.48 3.61
N LYS A 21 -1.15 3.95 4.59
CA LYS A 21 -2.05 5.11 4.42
C LYS A 21 -1.30 6.36 4.01
N GLN A 22 -0.17 6.64 4.65
CA GLN A 22 0.67 7.79 4.34
C GLN A 22 1.20 7.72 2.91
N ALA A 23 1.70 6.56 2.47
CA ALA A 23 2.17 6.37 1.10
C ALA A 23 1.05 6.56 0.06
N LEU A 24 -0.18 6.13 0.40
CA LEU A 24 -1.34 6.20 -0.48
C LEU A 24 -2.04 7.58 -0.48
N SER A 25 -1.77 8.44 0.51
CA SER A 25 -2.45 9.74 0.70
C SER A 25 -2.41 10.67 -0.52
N GLY A 26 -1.30 10.66 -1.29
CA GLY A 26 -1.14 11.46 -2.51
C GLY A 26 -1.77 10.85 -3.77
N ASN A 27 -2.43 9.69 -3.67
CA ASN A 27 -2.99 8.99 -4.83
C ASN A 27 -4.52 8.97 -4.75
N ILE A 28 -5.18 9.83 -5.52
CA ILE A 28 -6.64 9.96 -5.50
C ILE A 28 -7.30 8.71 -6.09
N CYS A 29 -8.24 8.12 -5.35
CA CYS A 29 -9.07 7.02 -5.81
C CYS A 29 -10.56 7.32 -5.62
N ARG A 30 -11.37 7.12 -6.68
CA ARG A 30 -12.83 7.34 -6.63
C ARG A 30 -13.66 6.06 -6.48
N CYS A 31 -13.12 4.90 -6.86
CA CYS A 31 -13.92 3.68 -6.97
C CYS A 31 -13.91 2.80 -5.71
N THR A 32 -12.77 2.70 -5.02
CA THR A 32 -12.55 1.64 -4.01
C THR A 32 -12.70 2.10 -2.56
N GLY A 33 -12.68 3.41 -2.31
CA GLY A 33 -12.63 3.97 -0.96
C GLY A 33 -11.39 3.53 -0.16
N TYR A 34 -10.28 3.22 -0.84
CA TYR A 34 -8.97 2.82 -0.29
C TYR A 34 -8.87 1.48 0.43
N ARG A 35 -9.93 0.99 1.09
CA ARG A 35 -9.89 -0.25 1.90
C ARG A 35 -9.34 -1.47 1.15
N LYS A 36 -9.80 -1.70 -0.09
CA LYS A 36 -9.32 -2.84 -0.90
C LYS A 36 -7.87 -2.67 -1.36
N ILE A 37 -7.41 -1.43 -1.54
CA ILE A 37 -6.02 -1.14 -1.92
C ILE A 37 -5.11 -1.38 -0.72
N GLU A 38 -5.46 -0.88 0.46
CA GLU A 38 -4.70 -1.12 1.70
C GLU A 38 -4.55 -2.62 1.99
N ALA A 39 -5.64 -3.39 1.89
CA ALA A 39 -5.62 -4.83 2.06
C ALA A 39 -4.72 -5.55 1.03
N ALA A 40 -4.73 -5.10 -0.23
CA ALA A 40 -3.87 -5.65 -1.27
C ALA A 40 -2.38 -5.38 -1.00
N VAL A 41 -2.04 -4.18 -0.49
CA VAL A 41 -0.65 -3.84 -0.11
C VAL A 41 -0.17 -4.70 1.05
N LYS A 42 -0.98 -4.86 2.11
CA LYS A 42 -0.65 -5.76 3.25
C LYS A 42 -0.40 -7.19 2.76
N LYS A 43 -1.31 -7.73 1.94
CA LYS A 43 -1.17 -9.07 1.36
C LYS A 43 0.08 -9.21 0.47
N ALA A 44 0.45 -8.16 -0.25
CA ALA A 44 1.67 -8.16 -1.06
C ALA A 44 2.95 -8.12 -0.20
N ALA A 45 2.92 -7.41 0.94
CA ALA A 45 4.01 -7.42 1.92
C ALA A 45 4.22 -8.83 2.50
N ASP A 46 3.13 -9.51 2.87
CA ASP A 46 3.18 -10.87 3.42
C ASP A 46 3.74 -11.90 2.42
N ARG A 47 3.42 -11.75 1.13
CA ARG A 47 3.89 -12.63 0.06
C ARG A 47 5.34 -12.41 -0.37
N ARG A 48 5.97 -11.30 0.06
CA ARG A 48 7.38 -11.00 -0.20
C ARG A 48 8.33 -11.59 0.86
N GLN A 49 7.80 -12.27 1.87
CA GLN A 49 8.56 -12.96 2.91
C GLN A 49 9.12 -14.28 2.42
#